data_AF-A0A1Y2T5H0-F1
#
_entry.id   AF-A0A1Y2T5H0-F1
#
_cell.length_a   1.000
_cell.length_b   1.000
_cell.length_c   1.000
_cell.angle_alpha   90.00
_cell.angle_beta   90.00
_cell.angle_gamma   90.00
#
_symmetry.space_group_name_H-M   'P 1'
#
loop_
_entity.id
_entity.type
_entity.pdbx_description
1 polymer ?
#
loop_
_entity_poly.entity_id
_entity_poly.type
_entity_poly.pdbx_seq_one_letter_code
_entity_poly.pdbx_strand_id
1 'polypeptide(L)'
;ACRAPVMEAVAEFAARGGLVLGICNGFQILTEAGLLPGAFRPNAHGRYRCGWSHVRVENPSTPFTGACRPGQVLKIPVSHGTGNYQADPDTLRALVRNQQVLFRYCTPEGAVTPGANPNGSAENIAGIVNRTGNVAGVMPHPERATEQVLGSADGRLLFASMVQHLTGRVIRV
;
A
#
# COMPACT_ATOMS: atom_id res chain seq x y z
N ALA A 1 3.29 14.45 14.53
CA ALA A 1 3.13 14.87 13.12
C ALA A 1 4.52 15.15 12.55
N CYS A 2 4.84 14.57 11.40
CA CYS A 2 6.07 14.86 10.68
C CYS A 2 6.00 16.30 10.14
N ARG A 3 6.83 17.21 10.66
CA ARG A 3 6.79 18.66 10.39
C ARG A 3 8.00 19.16 9.58
N ALA A 4 8.65 18.26 8.83
CA ALA A 4 9.76 18.67 7.98
C ALA A 4 9.23 19.61 6.88
N PRO A 5 9.92 20.72 6.54
CA PRO A 5 9.47 21.65 5.49
C PRO A 5 9.19 20.98 4.14
N VAL A 6 9.91 19.90 3.83
CA VAL A 6 9.66 19.09 2.63
C VAL A 6 8.25 18.50 2.57
N MET A 7 7.62 18.21 3.73
CA MET A 7 6.27 17.66 3.77
C MET A 7 5.20 18.69 3.37
N GLU A 8 5.46 19.98 3.53
CA GLU A 8 4.58 21.04 3.01
C GLU A 8 4.55 20.97 1.48
N ALA A 9 5.73 20.90 0.84
CA ALA A 9 5.83 20.76 -0.61
C ALA A 9 5.17 19.47 -1.14
N VAL A 10 5.29 18.34 -0.40
CA VAL A 10 4.60 17.08 -0.75
C VAL A 10 3.08 17.23 -0.63
N ALA A 11 2.60 17.88 0.44
CA ALA A 11 1.17 18.12 0.64
C ALA A 11 0.59 19.04 -0.45
N GLU A 12 1.31 20.10 -0.84
CA GLU A 12 0.93 20.98 -1.93
C GLU A 12 0.91 20.25 -3.28
N PHE A 13 1.91 19.42 -3.56
CA PHE A 13 1.94 18.60 -4.77
C PHE A 13 0.74 17.64 -4.84
N ALA A 14 0.42 16.98 -3.73
CA ALA A 14 -0.77 16.14 -3.62
C ALA A 14 -2.07 16.94 -3.77
N ALA A 15 -2.17 18.15 -3.21
CA ALA A 15 -3.34 19.00 -3.33
C ALA A 15 -3.62 19.43 -4.78
N ARG A 16 -2.58 19.53 -5.61
CA ARG A 16 -2.69 19.79 -7.06
C ARG A 16 -2.99 18.54 -7.89
N GLY A 17 -3.24 17.39 -7.26
CA GLY A 17 -3.54 16.13 -7.94
C GLY A 17 -2.32 15.30 -8.33
N GLY A 18 -1.11 15.69 -7.90
CA GLY A 18 0.10 14.91 -8.12
C GLY A 18 0.04 13.54 -7.44
N LEU A 19 0.65 12.52 -8.05
CA LEU A 19 0.68 11.16 -7.50
C LEU A 19 1.80 11.02 -6.45
N VAL A 20 1.44 10.65 -5.22
CA VAL A 20 2.39 10.39 -4.12
C VAL A 20 2.27 8.94 -3.68
N LEU A 21 3.40 8.22 -3.67
CA LEU A 21 3.47 6.83 -3.19
C LEU A 21 4.45 6.74 -2.01
N GLY A 22 3.95 6.34 -0.85
CA GLY A 22 4.75 6.03 0.33
C GLY A 22 4.93 4.51 0.50
N ILE A 23 6.16 4.03 0.47
CA ILE A 23 6.49 2.59 0.62
C ILE A 23 7.12 2.34 1.99
N CYS A 24 6.62 1.33 2.72
CA CYS A 24 7.07 0.94 4.07
C CYS A 24 7.12 2.16 5.01
N ASN A 25 8.32 2.65 5.36
CA ASN A 25 8.48 3.87 6.16
C ASN A 25 7.82 5.10 5.52
N GLY A 26 7.76 5.19 4.19
CA GLY A 26 7.05 6.25 3.49
C GLY A 26 5.55 6.26 3.81
N PHE A 27 4.92 5.09 3.98
CA PHE A 27 3.52 5.02 4.38
C PHE A 27 3.34 5.53 5.82
N GLN A 28 4.24 5.17 6.72
CA GLN A 28 4.23 5.69 8.11
C GLN A 28 4.32 7.22 8.11
N ILE A 29 5.26 7.78 7.34
CA ILE A 29 5.43 9.24 7.21
C ILE A 29 4.15 9.90 6.67
N LEU A 30 3.51 9.31 5.64
CA LEU A 30 2.25 9.86 5.09
C LEU A 30 1.11 9.83 6.11
N THR A 31 1.04 8.80 6.96
CA THR A 31 0.07 8.76 8.07
C THR A 31 0.36 9.81 9.14
N GLU A 32 1.63 9.96 9.54
CA GLU A 32 2.04 10.96 10.52
C GLU A 32 1.92 12.40 10.03
N ALA A 33 2.01 12.61 8.72
CA ALA A 33 1.80 13.90 8.07
C ALA A 33 0.31 14.22 7.85
N GLY A 34 -0.60 13.28 8.15
CA GLY A 34 -2.04 13.46 7.96
C GLY A 34 -2.50 13.38 6.49
N LEU A 35 -1.63 12.95 5.58
CA LEU A 35 -1.98 12.72 4.16
C LEU A 35 -2.72 11.40 3.96
N LEU A 36 -2.55 10.46 4.88
CA LEU A 36 -3.30 9.21 4.96
C LEU A 36 -3.84 8.99 6.38
N PRO A 37 -5.01 8.35 6.54
CA PRO A 37 -5.55 8.08 7.86
C PRO A 37 -4.90 6.84 8.51
N GLY A 38 -5.02 6.75 9.83
CA GLY A 38 -4.50 5.65 10.64
C GLY A 38 -3.11 5.91 11.20
N ALA A 39 -2.53 4.89 11.82
CA ALA A 39 -1.22 4.93 12.45
C ALA A 39 -0.58 3.55 12.46
N PHE A 40 0.71 3.50 12.78
CA PHE A 40 1.48 2.26 12.85
C PHE A 40 1.91 1.94 14.27
N ARG A 41 1.88 0.65 14.61
CA ARG A 41 2.41 0.10 15.85
C ARG A 41 3.53 -0.90 15.54
N PRO A 42 4.34 -1.29 16.54
CA PRO A 42 5.15 -2.50 16.43
C PRO A 42 4.32 -3.69 15.96
N ASN A 43 4.93 -4.59 15.19
CA ASN A 43 4.28 -5.84 14.78
C ASN A 43 3.68 -6.55 16.00
N ALA A 44 2.50 -7.15 15.89
CA ALA A 44 1.77 -7.72 17.03
C ALA A 44 2.57 -8.79 17.83
N HIS A 45 3.50 -9.46 17.16
CA HIS A 45 4.39 -10.47 17.76
C HIS A 45 5.75 -9.90 18.20
N GLY A 46 5.94 -8.58 18.12
CA GLY A 46 7.11 -7.85 18.66
C GLY A 46 8.43 -8.06 17.93
N ARG A 47 8.46 -8.73 16.77
CA ARG A 47 9.70 -9.01 16.03
C ARG A 47 9.71 -8.35 14.65
N TYR A 48 10.92 -8.10 14.14
CA TYR A 48 11.12 -7.69 12.75
C TYR A 48 10.70 -8.82 11.81
N ARG A 49 9.97 -8.48 10.74
CA ARG A 49 9.60 -9.44 9.69
C ARG A 49 10.28 -9.05 8.39
N CYS A 50 11.15 -9.94 7.90
CA CYS A 50 11.76 -9.88 6.58
C CYS A 50 11.38 -11.15 5.83
N GLY A 51 10.75 -11.03 4.66
CA GLY A 51 10.40 -12.19 3.85
C GLY A 51 9.30 -11.92 2.84
N TRP A 52 8.88 -12.96 2.13
CA TRP A 52 7.80 -12.87 1.16
C TRP A 52 6.44 -12.87 1.84
N SER A 53 5.50 -12.12 1.27
CA SER A 53 4.09 -12.14 1.64
C SER A 53 3.24 -12.07 0.38
N HIS A 54 2.01 -12.55 0.49
CA HIS A 54 1.03 -12.42 -0.58
C HIS A 54 0.03 -11.33 -0.21
N VAL A 55 -0.29 -10.49 -1.18
CA VAL A 55 -1.32 -9.46 -1.04
C VAL A 55 -2.33 -9.60 -2.16
N ARG A 56 -3.61 -9.47 -1.81
CA ARG A 56 -4.72 -9.47 -2.75
C ARG A 56 -5.06 -8.03 -3.12
N VAL A 57 -5.24 -7.78 -4.41
CA VAL A 57 -5.71 -6.48 -4.92
C VAL A 57 -7.20 -6.33 -4.63
N GLU A 58 -7.56 -5.33 -3.83
CA GLU A 58 -8.93 -5.04 -3.44
C GLU A 58 -9.59 -4.00 -4.37
N ASN A 59 -8.84 -2.96 -4.76
CA ASN A 59 -9.32 -1.92 -5.66
C ASN A 59 -8.32 -1.68 -6.80
N PRO A 60 -8.59 -2.15 -8.04
CA PRO A 60 -7.77 -1.88 -9.21
C PRO A 60 -8.13 -0.56 -9.93
N SER A 61 -9.14 0.18 -9.47
CA SER A 61 -9.62 1.41 -10.12
C SER A 61 -8.84 2.67 -9.69
N THR A 62 -7.59 2.51 -9.27
CA THR A 62 -6.75 3.64 -8.81
C THR A 62 -5.52 3.82 -9.71
N PRO A 63 -4.91 5.02 -9.76
CA PRO A 63 -3.67 5.25 -10.49
C PRO A 63 -2.53 4.31 -10.11
N PHE A 64 -2.58 3.70 -8.92
CA PHE A 64 -1.53 2.83 -8.39
C PHE A 64 -1.75 1.35 -8.72
N THR A 65 -2.92 0.96 -9.22
CA THR A 65 -3.32 -0.45 -9.39
C THR A 65 -4.11 -0.72 -10.68
N GLY A 66 -4.22 0.26 -11.59
CA GLY A 66 -4.92 0.14 -12.87
C GLY A 66 -4.44 -0.98 -13.80
N ALA A 67 -3.18 -1.43 -13.65
CA ALA A 67 -2.65 -2.58 -14.39
C ALA A 67 -2.96 -3.94 -13.73
N CYS A 68 -3.55 -3.94 -12.53
CA CYS A 68 -3.94 -5.14 -11.80
C CYS A 68 -5.38 -5.55 -12.08
N ARG A 69 -5.76 -6.77 -11.68
CA ARG A 69 -7.14 -7.27 -11.73
C ARG A 69 -7.74 -7.34 -10.32
N PRO A 70 -9.07 -7.16 -10.15
CA PRO A 70 -9.71 -7.39 -8.86
C PRO A 70 -9.43 -8.81 -8.37
N GLY A 71 -9.06 -8.95 -7.10
CA GLY A 71 -8.78 -10.25 -6.49
C GLY A 71 -7.45 -10.89 -6.91
N GLN A 72 -6.66 -10.25 -7.78
CA GLN A 72 -5.33 -10.74 -8.15
C GLN A 72 -4.44 -10.85 -6.91
N VAL A 73 -3.73 -11.96 -6.79
CA VAL A 73 -2.74 -12.17 -5.72
C VAL A 73 -1.36 -11.80 -6.25
N LEU A 74 -0.66 -10.96 -5.50
CA LEU A 74 0.69 -10.50 -5.79
C LEU A 74 1.64 -11.00 -4.71
N LYS A 75 2.81 -11.48 -5.09
CA LYS A 75 3.89 -11.88 -4.19
C LYS A 75 4.89 -10.73 -4.05
N ILE A 76 4.88 -10.06 -2.90
CA ILE A 76 5.68 -8.85 -2.64
C ILE A 76 6.41 -9.00 -1.28
N PRO A 77 7.70 -8.65 -1.18
CA PRO A 77 8.43 -8.81 0.07
C PRO A 77 8.01 -7.76 1.10
N VAL A 78 8.14 -8.10 2.38
CA VAL A 78 7.98 -7.20 3.52
C VAL A 78 9.29 -7.11 4.30
N SER A 79 9.57 -5.94 4.88
CA SER A 79 10.77 -5.70 5.68
C SER A 79 10.48 -4.61 6.72
N HIS A 80 9.88 -4.97 7.85
CA HIS A 80 9.48 -3.99 8.87
C HIS A 80 9.40 -4.57 10.29
N GLY A 81 9.70 -3.73 11.29
CA GLY A 81 9.40 -3.97 12.71
C GLY A 81 8.11 -3.29 13.19
N THR A 82 7.65 -2.28 12.47
CA THR A 82 6.52 -1.40 12.81
C THR A 82 5.48 -1.35 11.67
N GLY A 83 5.13 -2.51 11.11
CA GLY A 83 4.22 -2.60 9.96
C GLY A 83 2.75 -2.75 10.33
N ASN A 84 2.40 -2.77 11.62
CA ASN A 84 1.06 -3.04 12.10
C ASN A 84 0.17 -1.78 11.94
N TYR A 85 -0.55 -1.70 10.82
CA TYR A 85 -1.49 -0.62 10.52
C TYR A 85 -2.73 -0.72 11.41
N GLN A 86 -3.10 0.39 12.04
CA GLN A 86 -4.25 0.50 12.92
C GLN A 86 -5.01 1.78 12.62
N ALA A 87 -6.33 1.72 12.73
CA ALA A 87 -7.22 2.87 12.67
C ALA A 87 -8.45 2.59 13.53
N ASP A 88 -9.18 3.64 13.91
CA ASP A 88 -10.43 3.47 14.64
C ASP A 88 -11.51 2.81 13.75
N PRO A 89 -12.54 2.19 14.35
CA PRO A 89 -13.57 1.48 13.59
C PRO A 89 -14.32 2.34 12.56
N ASP A 90 -14.52 3.63 12.81
CA ASP A 90 -15.19 4.52 11.86
C ASP A 90 -14.31 4.78 10.63
N THR A 91 -13.02 5.02 10.86
CA THR A 91 -12.02 5.16 9.80
C THR A 91 -11.92 3.88 8.95
N LEU A 92 -11.86 2.70 9.57
CA LEU A 92 -11.81 1.42 8.84
C LEU A 92 -13.06 1.22 7.97
N ARG A 93 -14.25 1.44 8.54
CA ARG A 93 -15.51 1.39 7.78
C ARG A 93 -15.53 2.39 6.62
N ALA A 94 -15.04 3.61 6.86
CA ALA A 94 -14.95 4.62 5.82
C ALA A 94 -14.01 4.18 4.69
N LEU A 95 -12.82 3.66 5.02
CA LEU A 95 -11.87 3.15 4.04
C LEU A 95 -12.49 2.07 3.14
N VAL A 96 -13.21 1.11 3.72
CA VAL A 96 -13.88 0.04 2.96
C VAL A 96 -15.00 0.60 2.10
N ARG A 97 -15.93 1.37 2.68
CA ARG A 97 -17.07 1.97 1.98
C ARG A 97 -16.63 2.84 0.80
N ASN A 98 -15.51 3.54 0.97
CA ASN A 98 -14.96 4.45 -0.02
C ASN A 98 -14.02 3.76 -1.02
N GLN A 99 -13.87 2.44 -0.96
CA GLN A 99 -12.94 1.66 -1.80
C GLN A 99 -11.48 2.14 -1.70
N GLN A 100 -11.06 2.60 -0.51
CA GLN A 100 -9.72 3.15 -0.31
C GLN A 100 -8.67 2.09 0.09
N VAL A 101 -9.07 0.83 0.27
CA VAL A 101 -8.13 -0.28 0.51
C VAL A 101 -7.59 -0.76 -0.82
N LEU A 102 -6.27 -0.68 -1.01
CA LEU A 102 -5.61 -1.16 -2.23
C LEU A 102 -5.28 -2.64 -2.12
N PHE A 103 -4.75 -3.04 -0.96
CA PHE A 103 -4.21 -4.38 -0.75
C PHE A 103 -4.57 -4.92 0.63
N ARG A 104 -4.87 -6.22 0.70
CA ARG A 104 -4.93 -6.98 1.95
C ARG A 104 -3.96 -8.15 1.93
N TYR A 105 -3.28 -8.42 3.05
CA TYR A 105 -2.51 -9.64 3.22
C TYR A 105 -3.42 -10.86 3.11
N CYS A 106 -2.95 -11.86 2.38
CA CYS A 106 -3.72 -13.06 2.07
C CYS A 106 -2.80 -14.29 1.93
N THR A 107 -3.39 -15.47 1.85
CA THR A 107 -2.68 -16.70 1.47
C THR A 107 -2.33 -16.67 -0.03
N PRO A 108 -1.46 -17.56 -0.54
CA PRO A 108 -1.18 -17.66 -1.98
C PRO A 108 -2.44 -17.87 -2.84
N GLU A 109 -3.49 -18.48 -2.28
CA GLU A 109 -4.78 -18.74 -2.92
C GLU A 109 -5.73 -17.53 -2.83
N GLY A 110 -5.31 -16.43 -2.19
CA GLY A 110 -6.08 -15.20 -2.07
C GLY A 110 -7.06 -15.16 -0.89
N ALA A 111 -6.97 -16.10 0.05
CA ALA A 111 -7.80 -16.09 1.25
C ALA A 111 -7.25 -15.09 2.28
N VAL A 112 -8.09 -14.15 2.74
CA VAL A 112 -7.70 -13.17 3.76
C VAL A 112 -7.94 -13.77 5.13
N THR A 113 -6.86 -14.21 5.78
CA THR A 113 -6.91 -14.89 7.08
C THR A 113 -5.95 -14.22 8.07
N PRO A 114 -6.20 -14.32 9.39
CA PRO A 114 -5.26 -13.81 10.39
C PRO A 114 -3.84 -14.38 10.27
N GLY A 115 -3.71 -15.65 9.85
CA GLY A 115 -2.40 -16.31 9.69
C GLY A 115 -1.58 -15.80 8.50
N ALA A 116 -2.23 -15.22 7.48
CA ALA A 116 -1.55 -14.59 6.35
C ALA A 116 -0.97 -13.21 6.69
N ASN A 117 -1.39 -12.60 7.80
CA ASN A 117 -1.02 -11.26 8.19
C ASN A 117 0.36 -11.26 8.89
N PRO A 118 1.39 -10.66 8.27
CA PRO A 118 2.74 -10.74 8.80
C PRO A 118 2.98 -9.82 10.00
N ASN A 119 2.09 -8.85 10.29
CA ASN A 119 2.34 -7.80 11.29
C ASN A 119 1.17 -7.55 12.26
N GLY A 120 -0.01 -8.09 11.98
CA GLY A 120 -1.22 -7.89 12.80
C GLY A 120 -2.02 -6.65 12.41
N SER A 121 -1.80 -6.08 11.22
CA SER A 121 -2.59 -4.94 10.70
C SER A 121 -4.09 -5.19 10.78
N ALA A 122 -4.84 -4.16 11.16
CA ALA A 122 -6.30 -4.17 11.18
C ALA A 122 -6.88 -4.60 9.83
N GLU A 123 -7.81 -5.55 9.87
CA GLU A 123 -8.43 -6.17 8.70
C GLU A 123 -7.46 -6.68 7.63
N ASN A 124 -6.22 -7.02 8.00
CA ASN A 124 -5.15 -7.44 7.09
C ASN A 124 -4.77 -6.37 6.05
N ILE A 125 -5.02 -5.08 6.31
CA ILE A 125 -4.67 -4.01 5.37
C ILE A 125 -3.15 -3.94 5.16
N ALA A 126 -2.73 -3.99 3.91
CA ALA A 126 -1.34 -3.88 3.48
C ALA A 126 -1.06 -2.57 2.72
N GLY A 127 -2.10 -1.89 2.23
CA GLY A 127 -1.98 -0.57 1.61
C GLY A 127 -3.33 0.10 1.37
N ILE A 128 -3.32 1.43 1.37
CA ILE A 128 -4.52 2.28 1.20
C ILE A 128 -4.22 3.46 0.28
N VAL A 129 -5.28 4.15 -0.15
CA VAL A 129 -5.24 5.41 -0.89
C VAL A 129 -6.09 6.48 -0.19
N ASN A 130 -5.74 7.76 -0.35
CA ASN A 130 -6.54 8.88 0.16
C ASN A 130 -7.90 8.99 -0.57
N ARG A 131 -8.78 9.86 -0.07
CA ARG A 131 -10.14 10.02 -0.61
C ARG A 131 -10.15 10.51 -2.07
N THR A 132 -9.17 11.33 -2.43
CA THR A 132 -8.99 11.88 -3.79
C THR A 132 -8.41 10.85 -4.77
N GLY A 133 -7.76 9.79 -4.27
CA GLY A 133 -7.20 8.70 -5.10
C GLY A 133 -5.75 8.90 -5.55
N ASN A 134 -5.08 9.99 -5.17
CA ASN A 134 -3.76 10.37 -5.68
C ASN A 134 -2.61 10.22 -4.66
N VAL A 135 -2.90 9.87 -3.41
CA VAL A 135 -1.88 9.55 -2.40
C VAL A 135 -2.08 8.12 -1.94
N ALA A 136 -1.10 7.25 -2.15
CA ALA A 136 -1.14 5.86 -1.73
C ALA A 136 0.00 5.53 -0.75
N GLY A 137 -0.31 4.65 0.19
CA GLY A 137 0.63 4.08 1.13
C GLY A 137 0.59 2.56 1.06
N VAL A 138 1.76 1.92 0.95
CA VAL A 138 1.90 0.46 0.92
C VAL A 138 2.99 0.02 1.88
N MET A 139 2.73 -1.02 2.65
CA MET A 139 3.69 -1.57 3.61
C MET A 139 4.65 -2.62 3.01
N PRO A 140 4.19 -3.50 2.09
CA PRO A 140 5.12 -4.29 1.27
C PRO A 140 6.02 -3.42 0.39
N HIS A 141 7.11 -4.00 -0.11
CA HIS A 141 8.12 -3.36 -0.95
C HIS A 141 7.96 -3.76 -2.44
N PRO A 142 7.02 -3.15 -3.19
CA PRO A 142 6.84 -3.45 -4.62
C PRO A 142 8.07 -3.14 -5.45
N GLU A 143 8.88 -2.15 -5.06
CA GLU A 143 10.13 -1.77 -5.72
C GLU A 143 11.19 -2.89 -5.66
N ARG A 144 11.10 -3.79 -4.68
CA ARG A 144 11.98 -4.96 -4.53
C ARG A 144 11.44 -6.23 -5.22
N ALA A 145 10.30 -6.11 -5.91
CA ALA A 145 9.65 -7.20 -6.64
C ALA A 145 9.36 -6.79 -8.09
N THR A 146 10.32 -6.16 -8.75
CA THR A 146 10.19 -5.62 -10.12
C THR A 146 10.77 -6.53 -11.19
N GLU A 147 11.58 -7.52 -10.80
CA GLU A 147 12.28 -8.42 -11.72
C GLU A 147 12.23 -9.86 -11.21
N GLN A 148 11.99 -10.82 -12.12
CA GLN A 148 11.88 -12.23 -11.75
C GLN A 148 13.14 -12.79 -11.08
N VAL A 149 14.32 -12.28 -11.45
CA VAL A 149 15.60 -12.67 -10.82
C VAL A 149 15.65 -12.33 -9.32
N LEU A 150 14.86 -11.35 -8.87
CA LEU A 150 14.72 -10.96 -7.46
C LEU A 150 13.66 -11.81 -6.72
N GLY A 151 13.00 -12.76 -7.40
CA GLY A 151 12.04 -13.70 -6.83
C GLY A 151 10.56 -13.37 -7.06
N SER A 152 10.26 -12.21 -7.67
CA SER A 152 8.94 -11.80 -8.16
C SER A 152 9.06 -10.55 -9.03
N ALA A 153 8.21 -10.42 -10.05
CA ALA A 153 8.05 -9.20 -10.85
C ALA A 153 6.70 -8.48 -10.61
N ASP A 154 5.90 -8.94 -9.65
CA ASP A 154 4.53 -8.45 -9.42
C ASP A 154 4.48 -6.97 -9.00
N GLY A 155 5.50 -6.49 -8.31
CA GLY A 155 5.61 -5.09 -7.89
C GLY A 155 5.71 -4.11 -9.07
N ARG A 156 6.14 -4.58 -10.25
CA ARG A 156 6.17 -3.78 -11.48
C ARG A 156 4.78 -3.28 -11.89
N LEU A 157 3.72 -4.00 -11.53
CA LEU A 157 2.34 -3.62 -11.85
C LEU A 157 1.95 -2.28 -11.24
N LEU A 158 2.44 -1.94 -10.04
CA LEU A 158 2.13 -0.66 -9.40
C LEU A 158 2.75 0.51 -10.17
N PHE A 159 4.03 0.38 -10.52
CA PHE A 159 4.73 1.41 -11.30
C PHE A 159 4.17 1.54 -12.72
N ALA A 160 3.84 0.41 -13.36
CA ALA A 160 3.18 0.42 -14.65
C ALA A 160 1.82 1.13 -14.58
N SER A 161 1.03 0.88 -13.53
CA SER A 161 -0.25 1.57 -13.32
C SER A 161 -0.07 3.09 -13.25
N MET A 162 0.93 3.57 -12.51
CA MET A 162 1.21 5.00 -12.39
C MET A 162 1.61 5.62 -13.73
N VAL A 163 2.51 4.95 -14.48
CA VAL A 163 2.93 5.45 -15.80
C VAL A 163 1.76 5.43 -16.80
N GLN A 164 0.93 4.38 -16.77
CA GLN A 164 -0.29 4.31 -17.60
C GLN A 164 -1.22 5.49 -17.31
N HIS A 165 -1.45 5.80 -16.03
CA HIS A 165 -2.28 6.93 -15.62
C HIS A 165 -1.71 8.27 -16.08
N LEU A 166 -0.40 8.49 -15.91
CA LEU A 166 0.26 9.76 -16.24
C LEU A 166 0.40 9.99 -17.75
N THR A 167 0.55 8.93 -18.54
CA THR A 167 0.80 9.03 -19.99
C THR A 167 -0.43 8.75 -20.85
N GLY A 168 -1.48 8.17 -20.28
CA GLY A 168 -2.64 7.65 -21.01
C GLY A 168 -2.32 6.43 -21.89
N ARG A 169 -1.11 5.87 -21.83
CA ARG A 169 -0.68 4.74 -22.65
C ARG A 169 -0.75 3.44 -21.86
N VAL A 170 -1.35 2.40 -22.45
CA VAL A 170 -1.36 1.07 -21.86
C VAL A 170 0.03 0.43 -21.97
N ILE A 171 0.65 0.15 -20.81
CA ILE A 171 1.92 -0.59 -20.72
C ILE A 171 1.62 -2.06 -20.54
N ARG A 172 2.13 -2.91 -21.43
CA ARG A 172 2.11 -4.36 -21.23
C ARG A 172 3.23 -4.73 -20.26
N VAL A 173 2.84 -5.32 -19.13
CA VAL A 173 3.73 -5.79 -18.05
C VAL A 173 3.84 -7.29 -18.11
#